data_AF-A0A8T4SNC7-F1
#
_entry.id   AF-A0A8T4SNC7-F1
#
_cell.length_a   1.000
_cell.length_b   1.000
_cell.length_c   1.000
_cell.angle_alpha   90.00
_cell.angle_beta   90.00
_cell.angle_gamma   90.00
#
_symmetry.space_group_name_H-M   'P 1'
#
loop_
_entity.id
_entity.type
_entity.pdbx_description
1 polymer ?
#
loop_
_entity_poly.entity_id
_entity_poly.type
_entity_poly.pdbx_seq_one_letter_code
_entity_poly.pdbx_strand_id
1 'polypeptide(L)'
;MVRSHSFDKLLELKREKVMATVHRICAKRGLPLPSINFEGCVEEFEGQLAHYHPDANTICISERQLIIQNFDDLDATMAHEVSHILVQDHSPRFREEEVTSNMAGWKPPGGIVHITEWNKSAIEPNKEREIKPDMIRCNYHFCRKKADLTQCHHCQNYYCEVHLEPYEPKLGFHPDSTSNSGHPCAPFVDYLADKKKAEDKRYAEALGKLVKGKRETVSNDYSYDYAPSFDYSAYTHVISNNEHEPATPKSNRNWLILLVLVVALFLIYLFFIR
;
A
#
# COMPACT_ATOMS: atom_id res chain seq x y z
N MET A 1 -6.36 -31.28 27.64
CA MET A 1 -5.51 -31.71 26.50
C MET A 1 -4.09 -31.92 27.03
N VAL A 2 -3.46 -33.04 26.72
CA VAL A 2 -2.07 -33.30 27.11
C VAL A 2 -1.17 -32.54 26.13
N ARG A 3 -0.28 -31.68 26.63
CA ARG A 3 0.70 -30.97 25.79
C ARG A 3 1.78 -31.94 25.33
N SER A 4 2.18 -31.84 24.06
CA SER A 4 3.30 -32.63 23.55
C SER A 4 4.63 -31.94 23.88
N HIS A 5 5.68 -32.72 24.11
CA HIS A 5 7.04 -32.19 24.30
C HIS A 5 7.48 -31.28 23.14
N SER A 6 7.04 -31.56 21.91
CA SER A 6 7.32 -30.71 20.74
C SER A 6 6.68 -29.32 20.84
N PHE A 7 5.50 -29.23 21.46
CA PHE A 7 4.77 -27.99 21.66
C PHE A 7 5.46 -27.11 22.71
N ASP A 8 5.88 -27.71 23.82
CA ASP A 8 6.60 -26.98 24.88
C ASP A 8 7.94 -26.44 24.36
N LYS A 9 8.66 -27.23 23.54
CA LYS A 9 9.88 -26.78 22.87
C LYS A 9 9.64 -25.61 21.91
N LEU A 10 8.53 -25.60 21.19
CA LEU A 10 8.18 -24.48 20.31
C LEU A 10 7.89 -23.20 21.11
N LEU A 11 7.20 -23.33 22.26
CA LEU A 11 6.96 -22.20 23.16
C LEU A 11 8.25 -21.64 23.72
N GLU A 12 9.17 -22.50 24.15
CA GLU A 12 10.50 -22.10 24.63
C GLU A 12 11.26 -21.29 23.56
N LEU A 13 11.31 -21.77 22.32
CA LEU A 13 11.92 -21.04 21.20
C LEU A 13 11.29 -19.67 20.95
N LYS A 14 9.96 -19.54 21.13
CA LYS A 14 9.27 -18.25 21.00
C LYS A 14 9.57 -17.30 22.16
N ARG A 15 9.70 -17.82 23.40
CA ARG A 15 10.15 -17.03 24.55
C ARG A 15 11.57 -16.51 24.35
N GLU A 16 12.48 -17.38 23.90
CA GLU A 16 13.86 -17.01 23.53
C GLU A 16 13.89 -15.94 22.43
N LYS A 17 13.05 -16.10 21.39
CA LYS A 17 12.90 -15.11 20.32
C LYS A 17 12.49 -13.74 20.87
N VAL A 18 11.44 -13.70 21.69
CA VAL A 18 10.93 -12.48 22.32
C VAL A 18 12.05 -11.77 23.10
N MET A 19 12.73 -12.49 23.99
CA MET A 19 13.87 -11.95 24.75
C MET A 19 14.97 -11.43 23.83
N ALA A 20 15.38 -12.23 22.84
CA ALA A 20 16.45 -11.87 21.92
C ALA A 20 16.11 -10.61 21.09
N THR A 21 14.85 -10.43 20.72
CA THR A 21 14.40 -9.25 19.97
C THR A 21 14.37 -8.01 20.86
N VAL A 22 13.79 -8.08 22.05
CA VAL A 22 13.78 -6.98 23.01
C VAL A 22 15.21 -6.54 23.36
N HIS A 23 16.10 -7.48 23.69
CA HIS A 23 17.51 -7.20 23.98
C HIS A 23 18.21 -6.52 22.81
N ARG A 24 17.98 -7.00 21.59
CA ARG A 24 18.61 -6.46 20.37
C ARG A 24 18.17 -5.03 20.09
N ILE A 25 16.87 -4.73 20.20
CA ILE A 25 16.34 -3.39 20.01
C ILE A 25 16.90 -2.46 21.09
N CYS A 26 16.80 -2.84 22.37
CA CYS A 26 17.27 -2.00 23.48
C CYS A 26 18.77 -1.72 23.38
N ALA A 27 19.59 -2.74 23.09
CA ALA A 27 21.04 -2.57 22.95
C ALA A 27 21.42 -1.63 21.80
N LYS A 28 20.80 -1.79 20.61
CA LYS A 28 21.08 -0.90 19.46
C LYS A 28 20.61 0.52 19.68
N ARG A 29 19.52 0.70 20.44
CA ARG A 29 18.91 2.00 20.70
C ARG A 29 19.41 2.68 21.98
N GLY A 30 20.21 1.99 22.81
CA GLY A 30 20.66 2.49 24.10
C GLY A 30 19.54 2.64 25.13
N LEU A 31 18.53 1.78 25.08
CA LEU A 31 17.35 1.82 25.98
C LEU A 31 17.56 0.95 27.22
N PRO A 32 16.92 1.30 28.36
CA PRO A 32 16.89 0.40 29.51
C PRO A 32 16.21 -0.92 29.13
N LEU A 33 16.76 -2.03 29.58
CA LEU A 33 16.24 -3.36 29.27
C LEU A 33 15.02 -3.67 30.16
N PRO A 34 13.82 -3.89 29.60
CA PRO A 34 12.65 -4.26 30.40
C PRO A 34 12.68 -5.73 30.82
N SER A 35 12.03 -6.06 31.93
CA SER A 35 11.69 -7.45 32.25
C SER A 35 10.57 -7.96 31.34
N ILE A 36 10.53 -9.27 31.11
CA ILE A 36 9.48 -9.90 30.30
C ILE A 36 8.68 -10.86 31.17
N ASN A 37 7.36 -10.67 31.21
CA ASN A 37 6.42 -11.53 31.90
C ASN A 37 5.63 -12.36 30.89
N PHE A 38 5.84 -13.68 30.90
CA PHE A 38 5.18 -14.64 30.00
C PHE A 38 3.88 -15.22 30.56
N GLU A 39 3.54 -14.91 31.82
CA GLU A 39 2.32 -15.42 32.47
C GLU A 39 1.08 -14.58 32.10
N GLY A 40 1.27 -13.45 31.43
CA GLY A 40 0.24 -12.43 31.21
C GLY A 40 0.03 -11.57 32.46
N CYS A 41 -0.92 -10.64 32.40
CA CYS A 41 -1.28 -9.82 33.56
C CYS A 41 -2.80 -9.59 33.61
N VAL A 42 -3.29 -9.06 34.73
CA VAL A 42 -4.72 -8.81 34.95
C VAL A 42 -5.30 -7.71 34.07
N GLU A 43 -4.44 -6.84 33.50
CA GLU A 43 -4.83 -5.75 32.59
C GLU A 43 -4.92 -6.21 31.12
N GLU A 44 -4.54 -7.46 30.83
CA GLU A 44 -4.63 -8.02 29.49
C GLU A 44 -6.10 -8.18 29.08
N PHE A 45 -6.48 -7.52 27.98
CA PHE A 45 -7.82 -7.65 27.40
C PHE A 45 -7.82 -8.51 26.14
N GLU A 46 -9.01 -9.02 25.79
CA GLU A 46 -9.17 -9.88 24.63
C GLU A 46 -8.79 -9.13 23.33
N GLY A 47 -7.77 -9.65 22.64
CA GLY A 47 -7.25 -9.08 21.40
C GLY A 47 -5.95 -8.30 21.55
N GLN A 48 -5.51 -8.02 22.78
CA GLN A 48 -4.19 -7.43 23.02
C GLN A 48 -3.08 -8.48 22.77
N LEU A 49 -2.11 -8.14 21.94
CA LEU A 49 -1.00 -9.03 21.57
C LEU A 49 0.10 -9.06 22.65
N ALA A 50 0.41 -7.90 23.21
CA ALA A 50 1.28 -7.66 24.36
C ALA A 50 0.99 -6.25 24.89
N HIS A 51 1.58 -5.88 26.01
CA HIS A 51 1.63 -4.48 26.47
C HIS A 51 2.83 -4.19 27.35
N TYR A 52 3.16 -2.91 27.47
CA TYR A 52 4.22 -2.40 28.33
C TYR A 52 3.68 -1.68 29.57
N HIS A 53 4.20 -2.04 30.75
CA HIS A 53 3.96 -1.32 32.00
C HIS A 53 5.14 -0.37 32.30
N PRO A 54 4.95 0.95 32.18
CA PRO A 54 6.04 1.92 32.36
C PRO A 54 6.58 1.94 33.78
N ASP A 55 5.72 1.79 34.80
CA ASP A 55 6.11 1.89 36.21
C ASP A 55 7.03 0.75 36.65
N ALA A 56 6.83 -0.45 36.08
CA ALA A 56 7.62 -1.64 36.39
C ALA A 56 8.68 -1.94 35.32
N ASN A 57 8.78 -1.11 34.27
CA ASN A 57 9.57 -1.36 33.07
C ASN A 57 9.46 -2.83 32.60
N THR A 58 8.22 -3.31 32.44
CA THR A 58 7.93 -4.72 32.14
C THR A 58 7.06 -4.86 30.91
N ILE A 59 7.41 -5.78 30.01
CA ILE A 59 6.57 -6.17 28.88
C ILE A 59 5.84 -7.47 29.24
N CYS A 60 4.52 -7.47 29.13
CA CYS A 60 3.67 -8.64 29.35
C CYS A 60 3.20 -9.22 28.02
N ILE A 61 3.37 -10.53 27.84
CA ILE A 61 2.85 -11.29 26.70
C ILE A 61 2.37 -12.64 27.19
N SER A 62 1.08 -12.94 27.02
CA SER A 62 0.56 -14.23 27.48
C SER A 62 1.06 -15.40 26.65
N GLU A 63 1.07 -16.57 27.27
CA GLU A 63 1.34 -17.82 26.56
C GLU A 63 0.36 -18.06 25.40
N ARG A 64 -0.91 -17.63 25.53
CA ARG A 64 -1.89 -17.66 24.43
C ARG A 64 -1.36 -16.94 23.20
N GLN A 65 -0.78 -15.75 23.38
CA GLN A 65 -0.24 -14.96 22.29
C GLN A 65 1.02 -15.59 21.68
N LEU A 66 1.88 -16.18 22.50
CA LEU A 66 3.00 -16.99 22.00
C LEU A 66 2.52 -18.18 21.16
N ILE A 67 1.38 -18.80 21.47
CA ILE A 67 0.86 -19.91 20.65
C ILE A 67 0.42 -19.40 19.28
N ILE A 68 -0.31 -18.29 19.24
CA ILE A 68 -1.00 -17.78 18.05
C ILE A 68 -0.04 -17.11 17.06
N GLN A 69 0.86 -16.26 17.57
CA GLN A 69 1.73 -15.43 16.72
C GLN A 69 2.88 -16.23 16.10
N ASN A 70 3.23 -15.94 14.85
CA ASN A 70 4.43 -16.50 14.24
C ASN A 70 5.70 -15.73 14.69
N PHE A 71 6.90 -16.17 14.26
CA PHE A 71 8.16 -15.54 14.70
C PHE A 71 8.33 -14.08 14.21
N ASP A 72 7.78 -13.73 13.05
CA ASP A 72 7.85 -12.39 12.49
C ASP A 72 6.83 -11.46 13.17
N ASP A 73 5.62 -11.96 13.46
CA ASP A 73 4.61 -11.24 14.24
C ASP A 73 5.12 -10.92 15.66
N LEU A 74 5.85 -11.85 16.28
CA LEU A 74 6.49 -11.62 17.57
C LEU A 74 7.57 -10.53 17.49
N ASP A 75 8.33 -10.46 16.40
CA ASP A 75 9.32 -9.40 16.20
C ASP A 75 8.65 -8.03 16.11
N ALA A 76 7.59 -7.92 15.30
CA ALA A 76 6.82 -6.69 15.15
C ALA A 76 6.16 -6.27 16.46
N THR A 77 5.54 -7.21 17.18
CA THR A 77 4.90 -6.97 18.49
C THR A 77 5.93 -6.48 19.51
N MET A 78 7.11 -7.11 19.61
CA MET A 78 8.13 -6.65 20.55
C MET A 78 8.73 -5.30 20.17
N ALA A 79 8.83 -4.97 18.87
CA ALA A 79 9.22 -3.63 18.43
C ALA A 79 8.18 -2.57 18.80
N HIS A 80 6.89 -2.89 18.70
CA HIS A 80 5.79 -2.06 19.17
C HIS A 80 5.94 -1.78 20.68
N GLU A 81 6.02 -2.83 21.50
CA GLU A 81 6.09 -2.68 22.96
C GLU A 81 7.34 -1.96 23.45
N VAL A 82 8.50 -2.21 22.84
CA VAL A 82 9.75 -1.50 23.20
C VAL A 82 9.65 -0.01 22.86
N SER A 83 8.83 0.38 21.88
CA SER A 83 8.65 1.80 21.53
C SER A 83 7.87 2.56 22.61
N HIS A 84 7.06 1.85 23.41
CA HIS A 84 6.38 2.43 24.56
C HIS A 84 7.32 2.85 25.70
N ILE A 85 8.58 2.38 25.72
CA ILE A 85 9.61 2.87 26.65
C ILE A 85 9.88 4.37 26.42
N LEU A 86 9.75 4.85 25.18
CA LEU A 86 10.01 6.24 24.79
C LEU A 86 8.75 7.09 24.70
N VAL A 87 7.64 6.49 24.23
CA VAL A 87 6.38 7.20 23.96
C VAL A 87 5.20 6.34 24.41
N GLN A 88 4.51 6.76 25.48
CA GLN A 88 3.45 5.96 26.10
C GLN A 88 2.18 5.86 25.23
N ASP A 89 1.88 6.86 24.41
CA ASP A 89 0.67 6.92 23.59
C ASP A 89 0.94 6.61 22.11
N HIS A 90 -0.08 6.21 21.34
CA HIS A 90 0.03 5.94 19.90
C HIS A 90 -0.01 7.21 19.03
N SER A 91 0.77 8.23 19.42
CA SER A 91 0.90 9.48 18.68
C SER A 91 1.61 9.29 17.33
N PRO A 92 1.61 10.29 16.42
CA PRO A 92 2.43 10.22 15.20
C PRO A 92 3.92 9.95 15.49
N ARG A 93 4.45 10.51 16.58
CA ARG A 93 5.81 10.24 17.04
C ARG A 93 6.02 8.77 17.39
N PHE A 94 5.05 8.12 18.03
CA PHE A 94 5.13 6.69 18.31
C PHE A 94 5.37 5.86 17.05
N ARG A 95 4.73 6.20 15.92
CA ARG A 95 4.93 5.48 14.65
C ARG A 95 6.37 5.60 14.14
N GLU A 96 7.00 6.76 14.31
CA GLU A 96 8.42 6.96 13.97
C GLU A 96 9.33 6.10 14.86
N GLU A 97 9.03 6.05 16.16
CA GLU A 97 9.75 5.22 17.13
C GLU A 97 9.56 3.73 16.84
N GLU A 98 8.36 3.31 16.46
CA GLU A 98 8.02 1.94 16.09
C GLU A 98 8.76 1.48 14.83
N VAL A 99 8.82 2.31 13.79
CA VAL A 99 9.62 2.03 12.58
C VAL A 99 11.10 1.90 12.95
N THR A 100 11.60 2.81 13.80
CA THR A 100 12.99 2.78 14.26
C THR A 100 13.29 1.51 15.08
N SER A 101 12.40 1.11 15.99
CA SER A 101 12.49 -0.13 16.76
C SER A 101 12.44 -1.36 15.87
N ASN A 102 11.57 -1.38 14.85
CA ASN A 102 11.49 -2.47 13.88
C ASN A 102 12.80 -2.61 13.10
N MET A 103 13.36 -1.51 12.60
CA MET A 103 14.65 -1.51 11.90
C MET A 103 15.80 -1.96 12.81
N ALA A 104 15.82 -1.53 14.08
CA ALA A 104 16.79 -1.99 15.05
C ALA A 104 16.63 -3.50 15.36
N GLY A 105 15.39 -3.96 15.47
CA GLY A 105 15.03 -5.36 15.71
C GLY A 105 15.30 -6.26 14.51
N TRP A 106 15.39 -5.72 13.30
CA TRP A 106 15.62 -6.53 12.12
C TRP A 106 17.00 -7.20 12.14
N LYS A 107 17.01 -8.51 11.84
CA LYS A 107 18.21 -9.30 11.61
C LYS A 107 18.14 -9.81 10.18
N PRO A 108 19.13 -9.50 9.32
CA PRO A 108 19.13 -10.04 7.97
C PRO A 108 19.16 -11.58 8.02
N PRO A 109 18.47 -12.27 7.11
CA PRO A 109 18.69 -13.69 6.92
C PRO A 109 20.17 -13.95 6.60
N GLY A 110 20.71 -15.05 7.12
CA GLY A 110 22.10 -15.41 6.89
C GLY A 110 22.42 -15.51 5.40
N GLY A 111 23.53 -14.90 4.98
CA GLY A 111 23.93 -14.83 3.56
C GLY A 111 23.63 -13.50 2.86
N ILE A 112 22.90 -12.58 3.49
CA ILE A 112 22.85 -11.18 3.01
C ILE A 112 24.15 -10.48 3.42
N VAL A 113 24.97 -10.15 2.44
CA VAL A 113 26.15 -9.30 2.61
C VAL A 113 25.65 -7.92 3.02
N HIS A 114 25.90 -7.54 4.27
CA HIS A 114 25.81 -6.15 4.66
C HIS A 114 26.80 -5.36 3.80
N ILE A 115 26.30 -4.48 2.95
CA ILE A 115 27.12 -3.44 2.31
C ILE A 115 27.43 -2.42 3.41
N THR A 116 28.23 -2.83 4.39
CA THR A 116 28.94 -1.91 5.28
C THR A 116 30.05 -1.32 4.43
N GLU A 117 29.99 -0.01 4.25
CA GLU A 117 30.83 0.80 3.38
C GLU A 117 30.35 0.92 1.93
N TRP A 118 30.21 2.17 1.52
CA TRP A 118 30.01 2.68 0.17
C TRP A 118 31.20 2.38 -0.76
N ASN A 119 31.88 1.24 -0.57
CA ASN A 119 32.80 0.72 -1.57
C ASN A 119 31.95 0.26 -2.74
N LYS A 120 31.95 1.10 -3.79
CA LYS A 120 31.42 0.88 -5.15
C LYS A 120 32.15 -0.30 -5.83
N SER A 121 32.30 -1.43 -5.17
CA SER A 121 32.54 -2.69 -5.83
C SER A 121 31.22 -2.99 -6.53
N ALA A 122 31.13 -2.60 -7.80
CA ALA A 122 29.99 -2.87 -8.65
C ALA A 122 29.61 -4.34 -8.47
N ILE A 123 28.54 -4.61 -7.73
CA ILE A 123 27.83 -5.86 -7.85
C ILE A 123 27.36 -5.82 -9.29
N GLU A 124 28.04 -6.55 -10.16
CA GLU A 124 27.58 -6.71 -11.52
C GLU A 124 26.12 -7.13 -11.41
N PRO A 125 25.18 -6.38 -12.00
CA PRO A 125 23.77 -6.66 -11.87
C PRO A 125 23.59 -8.12 -12.25
N ASN A 126 23.23 -8.93 -11.25
CA ASN A 126 23.02 -10.35 -11.43
C ASN A 126 22.00 -10.46 -12.55
N LYS A 127 22.44 -10.90 -13.74
CA LYS A 127 21.65 -10.85 -14.98
C LYS A 127 20.24 -11.31 -14.62
N GLU A 128 19.30 -10.37 -14.61
CA GLU A 128 17.91 -10.66 -14.30
C GLU A 128 17.51 -11.78 -15.25
N ARG A 129 17.19 -12.94 -14.68
CA ARG A 129 16.74 -14.07 -15.48
C ARG A 129 15.41 -13.64 -16.06
N GLU A 130 15.35 -13.49 -17.37
CA GLU A 130 14.10 -13.22 -18.09
C GLU A 130 13.06 -14.27 -17.68
N ILE A 131 12.04 -13.82 -16.95
CA ILE A 131 10.94 -14.68 -16.54
C ILE A 131 10.08 -14.90 -17.79
N LYS A 132 10.12 -16.12 -18.32
CA LYS A 132 9.29 -16.47 -19.47
C LYS A 132 7.80 -16.44 -19.06
N PRO A 133 6.91 -15.79 -19.84
CA PRO A 133 5.50 -15.74 -19.53
C PRO A 133 4.86 -17.13 -19.59
N ASP A 134 3.95 -17.43 -18.66
CA ASP A 134 3.14 -18.65 -18.68
C ASP A 134 2.14 -18.61 -19.84
N MET A 135 2.34 -19.45 -20.86
CA MET A 135 1.45 -19.53 -22.03
C MET A 135 0.24 -20.46 -21.81
N ILE A 136 0.18 -21.15 -20.66
CA ILE A 136 -0.85 -22.16 -20.36
C ILE A 136 -1.93 -21.58 -19.46
N ARG A 137 -1.62 -20.55 -18.66
CA ARG A 137 -2.54 -19.96 -17.69
C ARG A 137 -2.55 -18.45 -17.82
N CYS A 138 -3.70 -17.84 -17.57
CA CYS A 138 -3.81 -16.40 -17.45
C CYS A 138 -2.82 -15.87 -16.40
N ASN A 139 -1.94 -14.94 -16.81
CA ASN A 139 -0.90 -14.34 -15.98
C ASN A 139 -1.44 -13.41 -14.87
N TYR A 140 -2.75 -13.16 -14.80
CA TYR A 140 -3.35 -12.40 -13.70
C TYR A 140 -3.36 -13.23 -12.41
N HIS A 141 -2.80 -12.68 -11.32
CA HIS A 141 -2.40 -13.37 -10.08
C HIS A 141 -3.45 -14.33 -9.47
N PHE A 142 -4.74 -14.16 -9.76
CA PHE A 142 -5.83 -14.98 -9.20
C PHE A 142 -6.72 -15.72 -10.22
N CYS A 143 -6.55 -15.48 -11.52
CA CYS A 143 -7.48 -16.03 -12.52
C CYS A 143 -7.24 -17.52 -12.80
N ARG A 144 -5.98 -17.93 -13.02
CA ARG A 144 -5.53 -19.31 -13.34
C ARG A 144 -6.32 -20.06 -14.46
N LYS A 145 -7.20 -19.39 -15.21
CA LYS A 145 -7.92 -19.95 -16.37
C LYS A 145 -6.93 -20.37 -17.45
N LYS A 146 -7.22 -21.47 -18.15
CA LYS A 146 -6.33 -22.10 -19.15
C LYS A 146 -6.78 -21.96 -20.61
N ALA A 147 -8.02 -21.52 -20.84
CA ALA A 147 -8.62 -21.42 -22.17
C ALA A 147 -8.61 -19.97 -22.68
N ASP A 148 -8.58 -19.82 -24.01
CA ASP A 148 -8.75 -18.56 -24.74
C ASP A 148 -7.84 -17.42 -24.27
N LEU A 149 -6.55 -17.75 -24.14
CA LEU A 149 -5.54 -16.79 -23.74
C LEU A 149 -5.10 -15.96 -24.95
N THR A 150 -5.21 -14.64 -24.81
CA THR A 150 -4.74 -13.66 -25.78
C THR A 150 -3.52 -12.93 -25.22
N GLN A 151 -2.52 -12.72 -26.06
CA GLN A 151 -1.31 -12.01 -25.67
C GLN A 151 -1.58 -10.49 -25.63
N CYS A 152 -1.24 -9.84 -24.52
CA CYS A 152 -1.27 -8.38 -24.43
C CYS A 152 -0.21 -7.77 -25.36
N HIS A 153 -0.62 -6.78 -26.17
CA HIS A 153 0.30 -6.08 -27.09
C HIS A 153 1.37 -5.23 -26.39
N HIS A 154 1.16 -4.87 -25.12
CA HIS A 154 2.08 -4.01 -24.38
C HIS A 154 3.10 -4.80 -23.55
N CYS A 155 2.64 -5.70 -22.67
CA CYS A 155 3.53 -6.47 -21.79
C CYS A 155 3.85 -7.90 -22.25
N GLN A 156 3.32 -8.33 -23.40
CA GLN A 156 3.58 -9.65 -23.99
C GLN A 156 3.18 -10.88 -23.14
N ASN A 157 2.46 -10.67 -22.04
CA ASN A 157 1.89 -11.74 -21.20
C ASN A 157 0.55 -12.24 -21.76
N TYR A 158 0.08 -13.40 -21.31
CA TYR A 158 -1.13 -14.06 -21.81
C TYR A 158 -2.29 -13.94 -20.81
N TYR A 159 -3.45 -13.48 -21.26
CA TYR A 159 -4.62 -13.25 -20.42
C TYR A 159 -5.90 -13.79 -21.06
N CYS A 160 -6.84 -14.25 -20.23
CA CYS A 160 -8.20 -14.55 -20.71
C CYS A 160 -8.94 -13.24 -21.04
N GLU A 161 -10.04 -13.34 -21.81
CA GLU A 161 -10.87 -12.19 -22.24
C GLU A 161 -11.17 -11.17 -21.12
N VAL A 162 -11.53 -11.65 -19.92
CA VAL A 162 -11.85 -10.79 -18.77
C VAL A 162 -10.66 -9.95 -18.28
N HIS A 163 -9.44 -10.47 -18.37
CA HIS A 163 -8.22 -9.82 -17.87
C HIS A 163 -7.34 -9.27 -19.01
N LEU A 164 -7.85 -9.22 -20.24
CA LEU A 164 -7.06 -8.81 -21.40
C LEU A 164 -6.81 -7.29 -21.45
N GLU A 165 -7.74 -6.49 -20.95
CA GLU A 165 -7.66 -5.03 -21.01
C GLU A 165 -6.55 -4.48 -20.09
N PRO A 166 -5.53 -3.79 -20.61
CA PRO A 166 -4.46 -3.24 -19.78
C PRO A 166 -4.93 -1.99 -19.02
N TYR A 167 -4.43 -1.80 -17.80
CA TYR A 167 -4.62 -0.57 -17.03
C TYR A 167 -3.33 -0.10 -16.35
N GLU A 168 -3.30 1.18 -15.98
CA GLU A 168 -2.18 1.81 -15.26
C GLU A 168 -2.06 1.24 -13.83
N PRO A 169 -0.90 0.66 -13.46
CA PRO A 169 -0.68 0.19 -12.11
C PRO A 169 -0.78 1.34 -11.09
N LYS A 170 -1.71 1.25 -10.15
CA LYS A 170 -1.85 2.24 -9.08
C LYS A 170 -0.89 1.91 -7.94
N LEU A 171 -0.09 2.89 -7.51
CA LEU A 171 0.72 2.79 -6.31
C LEU A 171 -0.19 3.00 -5.09
N GLY A 172 -0.58 1.90 -4.44
CA GLY A 172 -1.37 1.91 -3.20
C GLY A 172 -2.50 0.88 -3.19
N PHE A 173 -2.79 0.32 -2.02
CA PHE A 173 -3.98 -0.49 -1.80
C PHE A 173 -5.22 0.41 -1.86
N HIS A 174 -5.83 0.54 -3.02
CA HIS A 174 -7.18 1.06 -3.13
C HIS A 174 -8.16 -0.12 -3.08
N PRO A 175 -9.02 -0.23 -2.04
CA PRO A 175 -9.98 -1.33 -1.95
C PRO A 175 -10.94 -1.37 -3.15
N ASP A 176 -11.13 -0.25 -3.84
CA ASP A 176 -11.95 -0.12 -5.04
C ASP A 176 -11.21 -0.46 -6.35
N SER A 177 -9.89 -0.72 -6.32
CA SER A 177 -9.11 -1.02 -7.53
C SER A 177 -9.09 -2.50 -7.90
N THR A 178 -9.80 -3.36 -7.16
CA THR A 178 -10.05 -4.73 -7.58
C THR A 178 -11.14 -4.75 -8.65
N SER A 179 -10.94 -4.03 -9.76
CA SER A 179 -11.74 -4.31 -10.94
C SER A 179 -11.51 -5.79 -11.27
N ASN A 180 -12.57 -6.58 -11.25
CA ASN A 180 -12.52 -8.00 -11.64
C ASN A 180 -12.20 -8.17 -13.15
N SER A 181 -11.86 -7.08 -13.84
CA SER A 181 -11.52 -7.01 -15.24
C SER A 181 -10.19 -6.27 -15.45
N GLY A 182 -9.49 -6.68 -16.50
CA GLY A 182 -8.21 -6.14 -16.92
C GLY A 182 -6.98 -6.66 -16.18
N HIS A 183 -5.81 -6.12 -16.51
CA HIS A 183 -4.54 -6.42 -15.83
C HIS A 183 -3.65 -5.18 -15.69
N PRO A 184 -2.85 -5.10 -14.62
CA PRO A 184 -1.87 -4.03 -14.48
C PRO A 184 -0.77 -4.23 -15.52
N CYS A 185 -0.48 -3.19 -16.31
CA CYS A 185 0.45 -3.28 -17.42
C CYS A 185 1.44 -2.12 -17.38
N ALA A 186 2.66 -2.35 -16.89
CA ALA A 186 3.67 -1.29 -16.78
C ALA A 186 4.03 -0.68 -18.16
N PRO A 187 4.31 -1.46 -19.23
CA PRO A 187 4.59 -0.88 -20.55
C PRO A 187 3.42 -0.12 -21.18
N PHE A 188 2.18 -0.33 -20.70
CA PHE A 188 1.02 0.43 -21.16
C PHE A 188 1.08 1.89 -20.69
N VAL A 189 1.69 2.16 -19.53
CA VAL A 189 1.87 3.52 -19.00
C VAL A 189 2.75 4.34 -19.95
N ASP A 190 3.84 3.75 -20.45
CA ASP A 190 4.73 4.39 -21.41
C ASP A 190 3.98 4.72 -22.72
N TYR A 191 3.15 3.78 -23.20
CA TYR A 191 2.29 4.01 -24.36
C TYR A 191 1.32 5.18 -24.15
N LEU A 192 0.69 5.28 -22.97
CA LEU A 192 -0.22 6.38 -22.66
C LEU A 192 0.52 7.73 -22.64
N ALA A 193 1.74 7.77 -22.09
CA ALA A 193 2.57 8.97 -22.05
C ALA A 193 2.96 9.43 -23.48
N ASP A 194 3.39 8.50 -24.33
CA ASP A 194 3.74 8.79 -25.72
C ASP A 194 2.53 9.26 -26.53
N LYS A 195 1.37 8.61 -26.33
CA LYS A 195 0.11 9.02 -26.97
C LYS A 195 -0.28 10.43 -26.58
N LYS A 196 -0.24 10.75 -25.27
CA LYS A 196 -0.56 12.09 -24.76
C LYS A 196 0.39 13.14 -25.35
N LYS A 197 1.69 12.87 -25.37
CA LYS A 197 2.71 13.75 -25.97
C LYS A 197 2.44 14.01 -27.46
N ALA A 198 2.01 13.00 -28.20
CA ALA A 198 1.65 13.15 -29.61
C ALA A 198 0.36 13.96 -29.81
N GLU A 199 -0.65 13.78 -28.95
CA GLU A 199 -1.88 14.56 -28.94
C GLU A 199 -1.63 16.04 -28.59
N ASP A 200 -0.83 16.30 -27.56
CA ASP A 200 -0.42 17.66 -27.15
C ASP A 200 0.30 18.38 -28.30
N LYS A 201 1.18 17.67 -29.02
CA LYS A 201 1.86 18.21 -30.19
C LYS A 201 0.87 18.56 -31.31
N ARG A 202 -0.07 17.66 -31.64
CA ARG A 202 -1.11 17.91 -32.65
C ARG A 202 -1.99 19.10 -32.27
N TYR A 203 -2.35 19.19 -30.99
CA TYR A 203 -3.14 20.29 -30.45
C TYR A 203 -2.39 21.63 -30.56
N ALA A 204 -1.11 21.66 -30.17
CA ALA A 204 -0.27 22.86 -30.29
C ALA A 204 -0.10 23.32 -31.74
N GLU A 205 0.06 22.40 -32.69
CA GLU A 205 0.12 22.71 -34.12
C GLU A 205 -1.21 23.27 -34.65
N ALA A 206 -2.34 22.69 -34.25
CA ALA A 206 -3.67 23.17 -34.61
C ALA A 206 -3.94 24.58 -34.06
N LEU A 207 -3.58 24.82 -32.78
CA LEU A 207 -3.69 26.12 -32.15
C LEU A 207 -2.81 27.16 -32.85
N GLY A 208 -1.58 26.79 -33.23
CA GLY A 208 -0.67 27.65 -33.99
C GLY A 208 -1.25 28.10 -35.34
N LYS A 209 -2.00 27.24 -36.04
CA LYS A 209 -2.69 27.59 -37.29
C LYS A 209 -3.82 28.59 -37.06
N LEU A 210 -4.61 28.39 -36.01
CA LEU A 210 -5.73 29.28 -35.66
C LEU A 210 -5.25 30.69 -35.26
N VAL A 211 -4.14 30.79 -34.52
CA VAL A 211 -3.59 32.07 -34.09
C VAL A 211 -2.94 32.84 -35.25
N LYS A 212 -2.19 32.17 -36.13
CA LYS A 212 -1.53 32.83 -37.28
C LYS A 212 -2.52 33.37 -38.30
N GLY A 213 -3.66 32.71 -38.51
CA GLY A 213 -4.68 33.15 -39.47
C GLY A 213 -5.41 34.45 -39.11
N LYS A 214 -5.24 34.98 -37.89
CA LYS A 214 -5.97 36.17 -37.42
C LYS A 214 -5.13 37.45 -37.36
N ARG A 215 -3.86 37.41 -37.80
CA ARG A 215 -2.88 38.50 -37.57
C ARG A 215 -2.61 39.40 -38.78
N GLU A 216 -3.36 39.27 -39.89
CA GLU A 216 -3.07 40.03 -41.12
C GLU A 216 -3.77 41.40 -41.27
N THR A 217 -4.67 41.83 -40.36
CA THR A 217 -5.35 43.13 -40.52
C THR A 217 -5.70 43.84 -39.20
N VAL A 218 -4.75 43.94 -38.28
CA VAL A 218 -4.80 45.01 -37.27
C VAL A 218 -3.40 45.61 -37.14
N SER A 219 -3.10 46.57 -38.01
CA SER A 219 -2.01 47.53 -37.82
C SER A 219 -2.35 48.37 -36.59
N ASN A 220 -1.97 47.90 -35.40
CA ASN A 220 -2.08 48.69 -34.18
C ASN A 220 -0.72 49.33 -33.89
N ASP A 221 -0.69 50.65 -34.03
CA ASP A 221 0.34 51.62 -33.62
C ASP A 221 0.46 51.75 -32.08
N TYR A 222 0.26 50.61 -31.42
CA TYR A 222 0.40 50.25 -30.02
C TYR A 222 1.78 50.38 -29.35
N SER A 223 2.50 51.50 -29.38
CA SER A 223 3.74 51.63 -28.59
C SER A 223 3.42 51.56 -27.09
N TYR A 224 3.78 50.46 -26.43
CA TYR A 224 3.67 50.30 -24.97
C TYR A 224 5.07 50.12 -24.37
N ASP A 225 5.69 51.24 -24.01
CA ASP A 225 6.87 51.31 -23.15
C ASP A 225 6.47 51.12 -21.68
N TYR A 226 6.04 49.91 -21.29
CA TYR A 226 6.03 49.55 -19.87
C TYR A 226 6.05 48.03 -19.72
N ALA A 227 7.21 47.48 -19.39
CA ALA A 227 7.36 46.12 -18.89
C ALA A 227 7.34 46.17 -17.36
N PRO A 228 6.24 45.77 -16.68
CA PRO A 228 6.28 45.56 -15.25
C PRO A 228 7.16 44.33 -15.01
N SER A 229 8.26 44.50 -14.29
CA SER A 229 9.04 43.40 -13.74
C SER A 229 8.16 42.66 -12.73
N PHE A 230 7.51 41.60 -13.19
CA PHE A 230 6.73 40.71 -12.33
C PHE A 230 7.71 39.84 -11.54
N ASP A 231 7.84 40.14 -10.25
CA ASP A 231 8.66 39.37 -9.32
C ASP A 231 7.98 38.01 -9.07
N TYR A 232 8.56 36.96 -9.66
CA TYR A 232 8.08 35.58 -9.54
C TYR A 232 8.48 34.90 -8.21
N SER A 233 9.18 35.60 -7.30
CA SER A 233 9.68 34.99 -6.06
C SER A 233 8.63 34.76 -4.97
N ALA A 234 7.40 35.28 -5.12
CA ALA A 234 6.35 35.18 -4.11
C ALA A 234 5.32 34.03 -4.33
N TYR A 235 5.42 33.24 -5.41
CA TYR A 235 4.37 32.29 -5.83
C TYR A 235 4.73 30.79 -5.75
N THR A 236 5.68 30.38 -4.91
CA THR A 236 5.87 28.94 -4.57
C THR A 236 5.12 28.51 -3.29
N HIS A 237 4.38 29.43 -2.69
CA HIS A 237 3.55 29.31 -1.49
C HIS A 237 2.28 28.44 -1.47
N VAL A 238 1.62 28.13 -2.60
CA VAL A 238 0.20 27.68 -2.53
C VAL A 238 -0.17 26.74 -3.68
N ILE A 239 0.16 25.45 -3.54
CA ILE A 239 -0.60 24.36 -4.18
C ILE A 239 -0.75 23.22 -3.18
N SER A 240 -1.97 23.04 -2.68
CA SER A 240 -2.66 21.74 -2.49
C SER A 240 -3.61 21.76 -1.28
N ASN A 241 -4.59 22.66 -1.31
CA ASN A 241 -5.90 22.35 -0.74
C ASN A 241 -6.85 22.17 -1.91
N ASN A 242 -6.86 20.97 -2.49
CA ASN A 242 -8.01 20.52 -3.25
C ASN A 242 -9.15 20.38 -2.26
N GLU A 243 -9.98 21.40 -2.17
CA GLU A 243 -11.31 21.29 -1.59
C GLU A 243 -12.02 20.15 -2.31
N HIS A 244 -12.21 19.05 -1.60
CA HIS A 244 -13.09 17.98 -2.03
C HIS A 244 -14.49 18.57 -2.17
N GLU A 245 -14.94 18.73 -3.42
CA GLU A 245 -16.36 18.87 -3.70
C GLU A 245 -17.10 17.72 -2.99
N PRO A 246 -18.17 18.02 -2.23
CA PRO A 246 -18.92 16.97 -1.54
C PRO A 246 -19.46 16.01 -2.60
N ALA A 247 -19.01 14.76 -2.52
CA ALA A 247 -19.46 13.69 -3.39
C ALA A 247 -20.99 13.66 -3.40
N THR A 248 -21.58 13.97 -4.55
CA THR A 248 -23.02 13.81 -4.74
C THR A 248 -23.36 12.35 -4.47
N PRO A 249 -24.38 12.05 -3.63
CA PRO A 249 -24.71 10.69 -3.28
C PRO A 249 -25.06 9.92 -4.56
N LYS A 250 -24.24 8.94 -4.92
CA LYS A 250 -24.50 8.03 -6.04
C LYS A 250 -25.88 7.42 -5.83
N SER A 251 -26.82 7.80 -6.68
CA SER A 251 -28.17 7.27 -6.75
C SER A 251 -28.12 5.74 -6.80
N ASN A 252 -28.44 5.11 -5.68
CA ASN A 252 -28.37 3.67 -5.50
C ASN A 252 -29.58 3.04 -6.21
N ARG A 253 -29.43 2.75 -7.51
CA ARG A 253 -30.44 2.08 -8.35
C ARG A 253 -31.01 0.79 -7.72
N ASN A 254 -30.27 0.18 -6.79
CA ASN A 254 -30.71 -0.99 -6.05
C ASN A 254 -31.96 -0.75 -5.18
N TRP A 255 -32.22 0.48 -4.71
CA TRP A 255 -33.40 0.78 -3.90
C TRP A 255 -34.71 0.71 -4.73
N LEU A 256 -34.66 1.12 -5.99
CA LEU A 256 -35.79 1.00 -6.91
C LEU A 256 -36.16 -0.47 -7.20
N ILE A 257 -35.16 -1.33 -7.36
CA ILE A 257 -35.39 -2.77 -7.58
C ILE A 257 -36.04 -3.40 -6.34
N LEU A 258 -35.56 -3.03 -5.15
CA LEU A 258 -36.10 -3.55 -3.89
C LEU A 258 -37.54 -3.10 -3.66
N LEU A 259 -37.88 -1.85 -4.01
CA LEU A 259 -39.24 -1.32 -3.92
C LEU A 259 -40.20 -2.04 -4.88
N VAL A 260 -39.77 -2.32 -6.12
CA VAL A 260 -40.57 -3.09 -7.10
C VAL A 260 -40.81 -4.52 -6.60
N LEU A 261 -39.82 -5.17 -6.00
CA LEU A 261 -39.97 -6.52 -5.44
C LEU A 261 -40.95 -6.56 -4.26
N VAL A 262 -40.90 -5.58 -3.35
CA VAL A 262 -41.83 -5.49 -2.22
C VAL A 262 -43.27 -5.29 -2.70
N VAL A 263 -43.49 -4.42 -3.69
CA VAL A 263 -44.82 -4.21 -4.28
C VAL A 263 -45.32 -5.49 -4.97
N ALA A 264 -44.46 -6.19 -5.73
CA ALA A 264 -44.83 -7.44 -6.38
C ALA A 264 -45.23 -8.52 -5.36
N LEU A 265 -44.47 -8.69 -4.28
CA LEU A 265 -44.79 -9.65 -3.22
C LEU A 265 -46.10 -9.30 -2.50
N PHE A 266 -46.35 -8.01 -2.26
CA PHE A 266 -47.60 -7.55 -1.65
C PHE A 266 -48.82 -7.84 -2.53
N LEU A 267 -48.71 -7.64 -3.85
CA LEU A 267 -49.79 -7.99 -4.79
C LEU A 267 -50.05 -9.50 -4.86
N ILE A 268 -48.99 -10.32 -4.82
CA ILE A 268 -49.12 -11.78 -4.75
C ILE A 268 -49.84 -12.18 -3.46
N TYR A 269 -49.47 -11.60 -2.32
CA TYR A 269 -50.11 -11.86 -1.04
C TYR A 269 -51.61 -11.52 -1.04
N LEU A 270 -51.99 -10.37 -1.61
CA LEU A 270 -53.40 -9.99 -1.75
C LEU A 270 -54.19 -10.93 -2.67
N PHE A 271 -53.55 -11.53 -3.67
CA PHE A 271 -54.20 -12.50 -4.55
C PHE A 271 -54.54 -13.81 -3.83
N PHE A 272 -53.70 -14.27 -2.90
CA PHE A 272 -53.92 -15.53 -2.17
C PHE A 272 -54.88 -15.42 -0.98
N ILE A 273 -55.19 -14.21 -0.50
CA ILE A 273 -56.11 -13.98 0.63
C ILE A 273 -57.57 -13.84 0.18
N ARG A 274 -57.81 -13.75 -1.12
CA ARG A 274 -59.15 -13.60 -1.69
C ARG A 274 -59.71 -14.95 -2.15
#